data_AF-F7YXW1-F1
#
_entry.id   AF-F7YXW1-F1
#
_cell.length_a   1.000
_cell.length_b   1.000
_cell.length_c   1.000
_cell.angle_alpha   90.00
_cell.angle_beta   90.00
_cell.angle_gamma   90.00
#
_symmetry.space_group_name_H-M   'P 1'
#
loop_
_entity.id
_entity.type
_entity.pdbx_description
1 polymer ?
#
loop_
_entity_poly.entity_id
_entity_poly.type
_entity_poly.pdbx_seq_one_letter_code
_entity_poly.pdbx_strand_id
1 'polypeptide(L)'
;MIDLEGFVVERLGQIVKVRTDKGETLLKFKRKVPNEGEYVRFVDKPEGRDFFVAERLIDSQESLAPLKKLHPFLQTLGKFRGGYEANFCVALADKICERLEKEELPRAFYNSFSEYYKLGEINQKLKDFGLWIFTVGYPYEFKSLPSEEEPIHILIDRKTKRFQINFFNKGICHVFNGFIVNQSLSLHLKPSVGIDFEKLEKLRQNLLKRFQNVFMKVGDVNGLLA
;
A
#
# COMPACT_ATOMS: atom_id res chain seq x y z
N MET A 1 7.37 -22.22 16.76
CA MET A 1 6.73 -20.94 17.11
C MET A 1 5.51 -20.82 16.18
N ILE A 2 4.34 -20.43 16.69
CA ILE A 2 3.18 -20.15 15.85
C ILE A 2 3.27 -18.67 15.48
N ASP A 3 3.47 -18.38 14.20
CA ASP A 3 3.65 -17.02 13.73
C ASP A 3 2.32 -16.32 13.40
N LEU A 4 1.29 -17.10 13.07
CA LEU A 4 -0.02 -16.62 12.66
C LEU A 4 -1.08 -17.73 12.83
N GLU A 5 -2.30 -17.40 13.24
CA GLU A 5 -3.45 -18.32 13.18
C GLU A 5 -4.76 -17.54 13.00
N GLY A 6 -5.75 -18.16 12.37
CA GLY A 6 -7.00 -17.48 12.03
C GLY A 6 -7.95 -18.28 11.15
N PHE A 7 -9.05 -17.64 10.77
CA PHE A 7 -10.07 -18.23 9.91
C PHE A 7 -9.97 -17.71 8.48
N VAL A 8 -10.17 -18.59 7.50
CA VAL A 8 -10.32 -18.19 6.10
C VAL A 8 -11.65 -17.46 5.92
N VAL A 9 -11.58 -16.20 5.48
CA VAL A 9 -12.78 -15.36 5.29
C VAL A 9 -13.18 -15.18 3.83
N GLU A 10 -12.22 -15.24 2.90
CA GLU A 10 -12.48 -15.22 1.45
C GLU A 10 -11.43 -16.03 0.71
N ARG A 11 -11.84 -16.67 -0.39
CA ARG A 11 -10.95 -17.35 -1.32
C ARG A 11 -11.21 -16.92 -2.75
N LEU A 12 -10.13 -16.67 -3.49
CA LEU A 12 -10.18 -16.45 -4.93
C LEU A 12 -9.01 -17.17 -5.61
N GLY A 13 -9.31 -18.33 -6.21
CA GLY A 13 -8.30 -19.20 -6.80
C GLY A 13 -7.28 -19.68 -5.76
N GLN A 14 -6.02 -19.26 -5.92
CA GLN A 14 -4.91 -19.55 -5.00
C GLN A 14 -4.71 -18.46 -3.94
N ILE A 15 -5.39 -17.31 -4.05
CA ILE A 15 -5.27 -16.21 -3.09
C ILE A 15 -6.36 -16.38 -2.03
N VAL A 16 -5.94 -16.30 -0.78
CA VAL A 16 -6.81 -16.51 0.38
C VAL A 16 -6.62 -15.36 1.35
N LYS A 17 -7.73 -14.86 1.87
CA LYS A 17 -7.78 -13.88 2.95
C LYS A 17 -8.06 -14.59 4.26
N VAL A 18 -7.17 -14.41 5.22
CA VAL A 18 -7.28 -15.00 6.56
C VAL A 18 -7.45 -13.89 7.57
N ARG A 19 -8.47 -14.00 8.43
CA ARG A 19 -8.67 -13.11 9.57
C ARG A 19 -8.07 -13.71 10.81
N THR A 20 -7.19 -12.94 11.45
CA THR A 20 -6.42 -13.28 12.64
C THR A 20 -6.80 -12.33 13.78
N ASP A 21 -6.26 -12.55 14.97
CA ASP A 21 -6.36 -11.63 16.11
C ASP A 21 -5.70 -10.26 15.85
N LYS A 22 -4.68 -10.23 14.98
CA LYS A 22 -3.90 -9.03 14.62
C LYS A 22 -4.45 -8.27 13.41
N GLY A 23 -5.51 -8.77 12.77
CA GLY A 23 -6.12 -8.18 11.58
C GLY A 23 -6.29 -9.19 10.44
N GLU A 24 -6.06 -8.77 9.19
CA GLU A 24 -6.23 -9.63 8.01
C GLU A 24 -4.92 -9.81 7.23
N THR A 25 -4.68 -11.03 6.77
CA THR A 25 -3.51 -11.42 5.99
C THR A 25 -3.94 -12.00 4.65
N LEU A 26 -3.26 -11.59 3.57
CA LEU A 26 -3.38 -12.22 2.26
C LEU A 26 -2.25 -13.18 1.99
N LEU A 27 -2.63 -14.34 1.48
CA LEU A 27 -1.75 -15.47 1.24
C LEU A 27 -1.96 -16.02 -0.16
N LYS A 28 -0.88 -16.43 -0.82
CA LYS A 28 -0.91 -17.14 -2.10
C LYS A 28 -0.47 -18.58 -1.91
N PHE A 29 -1.40 -19.50 -2.04
CA PHE A 29 -1.16 -20.93 -1.86
C PHE A 29 -0.60 -21.57 -3.15
N LYS A 30 0.40 -22.45 -3.01
CA LYS A 30 1.06 -23.07 -4.17
C LYS A 30 0.34 -24.30 -4.71
N ARG A 31 -0.38 -25.05 -3.86
CA ARG A 31 -1.00 -26.35 -4.20
C ARG A 31 -2.38 -26.46 -3.57
N LYS A 32 -2.47 -27.12 -2.41
CA LYS A 32 -3.70 -27.24 -1.62
C LYS A 32 -4.08 -25.83 -1.13
N VAL A 33 -5.38 -25.52 -1.14
CA VAL A 33 -5.92 -24.22 -0.72
C VAL A 33 -7.04 -24.50 0.28
N PRO A 34 -7.04 -23.86 1.46
CA PRO A 34 -8.11 -24.05 2.44
C PRO A 34 -9.43 -23.46 1.94
N ASN A 35 -10.54 -23.96 2.46
CA ASN A 35 -11.89 -23.45 2.14
C ASN A 35 -12.28 -22.30 3.06
N GLU A 36 -13.28 -21.51 2.64
CA GLU A 36 -13.87 -20.48 3.48
C GLU A 36 -14.47 -21.09 4.75
N GLY A 37 -14.24 -20.44 5.89
CA GLY A 37 -14.61 -20.93 7.22
C GLY A 37 -13.60 -21.90 7.86
N GLU A 38 -12.62 -22.42 7.12
CA GLU A 38 -11.58 -23.28 7.72
C GLU A 38 -10.67 -22.49 8.64
N TYR A 39 -10.32 -23.12 9.78
CA TYR A 39 -9.30 -22.61 10.69
C TYR A 39 -7.91 -23.05 10.23
N VAL A 40 -6.99 -22.09 10.13
CA VAL A 40 -5.61 -22.33 9.68
C VAL A 40 -4.62 -21.79 10.70
N ARG A 41 -3.54 -22.55 10.90
CA ARG A 41 -2.41 -22.18 11.76
C ARG A 41 -1.12 -22.26 10.97
N PHE A 42 -0.28 -21.23 11.11
CA PHE A 42 0.98 -21.10 10.39
C PHE A 42 2.15 -21.45 11.30
N VAL A 43 2.99 -22.37 10.81
CA VAL A 43 4.16 -22.88 11.50
C VAL A 43 5.32 -22.98 10.52
N ASP A 44 6.54 -22.63 10.95
CA ASP A 44 7.74 -22.67 10.08
C ASP A 44 8.17 -24.09 9.73
N LYS A 45 7.90 -25.03 10.65
CA LYS A 45 8.23 -26.45 10.52
C LYS A 45 6.97 -27.26 10.79
N PRO A 46 6.16 -27.53 9.75
CA PRO A 46 4.99 -28.37 9.91
C PRO A 46 5.42 -29.80 10.25
N GLU A 47 4.86 -30.35 11.31
CA GLU A 47 4.98 -31.76 11.66
C GLU A 47 3.73 -32.50 11.15
N GLY A 48 3.93 -33.62 10.43
CA GLY A 48 2.83 -34.41 9.86
C GLY A 48 2.66 -34.28 8.34
N ARG A 49 1.60 -34.90 7.81
CA ARG A 49 1.40 -35.10 6.37
C ARG A 49 0.43 -34.13 5.69
N ASP A 50 -0.34 -33.35 6.47
CA ASP A 50 -1.36 -32.43 5.95
C ASP A 50 -1.04 -30.99 6.33
N PHE A 51 -0.30 -30.30 5.46
CA PHE A 51 -0.01 -28.88 5.59
C PHE A 51 -0.20 -28.16 4.27
N PHE A 52 -0.50 -26.88 4.38
CA PHE A 52 -0.55 -25.99 3.24
C PHE A 52 0.77 -25.25 3.08
N VAL A 53 1.12 -24.91 1.83
CA VAL A 53 2.28 -24.07 1.53
C VAL A 53 1.78 -22.80 0.88
N ALA A 54 2.03 -21.66 1.53
CA ALA A 54 1.63 -20.35 1.06
C ALA A 54 2.78 -19.34 1.14
N GLU A 55 2.75 -18.40 0.22
CA GLU A 55 3.52 -17.16 0.27
C GLU A 55 2.68 -16.09 0.94
N ARG A 56 3.28 -15.34 1.87
CA ARG A 56 2.62 -14.18 2.48
C ARG A 56 2.71 -12.98 1.55
N LEU A 57 1.56 -12.46 1.15
CA LEU A 57 1.50 -11.29 0.27
C LEU A 57 1.48 -10.00 1.08
N ILE A 58 0.56 -9.88 2.04
CA ILE A 58 0.28 -8.64 2.78
C ILE A 58 -0.25 -8.99 4.17
N ASP A 59 0.23 -8.28 5.19
CA ASP A 59 -0.39 -8.21 6.51
C ASP A 59 -1.05 -6.83 6.69
N SER A 60 -2.23 -6.81 7.32
CA SER A 60 -2.99 -5.60 7.60
C SER A 60 -3.60 -5.66 8.99
N GLN A 61 -3.47 -4.58 9.76
CA GLN A 61 -4.20 -4.44 11.03
C GLN A 61 -5.68 -4.10 10.81
N GLU A 62 -6.03 -3.59 9.62
CA GLU A 62 -7.39 -3.25 9.23
C GLU A 62 -7.95 -4.34 8.31
N SER A 63 -9.28 -4.40 8.20
CA SER A 63 -9.93 -5.29 7.21
C SER A 63 -9.55 -4.86 5.79
N LEU A 64 -9.16 -5.82 4.98
CA LEU A 64 -8.79 -5.64 3.59
C LEU A 64 -10.04 -5.68 2.70
N ALA A 65 -9.98 -4.92 1.61
CA ALA A 65 -10.99 -4.92 0.57
C ALA A 65 -11.30 -6.34 0.06
N PRO A 66 -12.49 -6.56 -0.53
CA PRO A 66 -12.85 -7.86 -1.10
C PRO A 66 -11.80 -8.36 -2.11
N LEU A 67 -11.51 -9.66 -2.09
CA LEU A 67 -10.50 -10.28 -2.96
C LEU A 67 -10.78 -10.03 -4.44
N LYS A 68 -12.05 -10.00 -4.85
CA LYS A 68 -12.43 -9.67 -6.25
C LYS A 68 -11.87 -8.31 -6.68
N LYS A 69 -11.82 -7.32 -5.78
CA LYS A 69 -11.29 -5.97 -6.08
C LYS A 69 -9.78 -5.88 -5.98
N LEU A 70 -9.16 -6.65 -5.09
CA LEU A 70 -7.70 -6.69 -4.93
C LEU A 70 -7.02 -7.50 -6.04
N HIS A 71 -7.69 -8.52 -6.56
CA HIS A 71 -7.12 -9.48 -7.48
C HIS A 71 -6.53 -8.87 -8.77
N PRO A 72 -7.18 -7.92 -9.47
CA PRO A 72 -6.60 -7.29 -10.65
C PRO A 72 -5.25 -6.61 -10.37
N PHE A 73 -5.11 -5.97 -9.19
CA PHE A 73 -3.83 -5.41 -8.76
C PHE A 73 -2.82 -6.51 -8.43
N LEU A 74 -3.21 -7.53 -7.65
CA LEU A 74 -2.30 -8.62 -7.26
C LEU A 74 -1.78 -9.40 -8.47
N GLN A 75 -2.57 -9.52 -9.54
CA GLN A 75 -2.15 -10.15 -10.78
C GLN A 75 -1.02 -9.41 -11.50
N THR A 76 -1.00 -8.07 -11.48
CA THR A 76 0.01 -7.27 -12.19
C THR A 76 1.15 -6.85 -11.28
N LEU A 77 0.83 -6.50 -10.03
CA LEU A 77 1.76 -6.00 -9.05
C LEU A 77 2.50 -7.12 -8.31
N GLY A 78 1.80 -8.21 -7.99
CA GLY A 78 2.29 -9.32 -7.16
C GLY A 78 2.01 -9.11 -5.67
N LYS A 79 2.44 -7.97 -5.10
CA LYS A 79 2.23 -7.62 -3.68
C LYS A 79 2.14 -6.11 -3.45
N PHE A 80 1.37 -5.69 -2.45
CA PHE A 80 1.37 -4.31 -1.94
C PHE A 80 2.42 -4.15 -0.83
N ARG A 81 2.78 -2.90 -0.48
CA ARG A 81 3.69 -2.62 0.65
C ARG A 81 3.00 -2.70 2.00
N GLY A 82 1.67 -2.59 2.05
CA GLY A 82 0.88 -2.73 3.27
C GLY A 82 -0.62 -2.67 3.05
N GLY A 83 -1.39 -3.00 4.10
CA GLY A 83 -2.86 -3.09 4.02
C GLY A 83 -3.58 -1.79 3.68
N TYR A 84 -3.17 -0.67 4.30
CA TYR A 84 -3.76 0.65 3.98
C TYR A 84 -3.59 1.01 2.50
N GLU A 85 -2.40 0.77 1.94
CA GLU A 85 -2.14 1.03 0.52
C GLU A 85 -3.00 0.14 -0.39
N ALA A 86 -3.20 -1.13 -0.03
CA ALA A 86 -4.07 -2.04 -0.79
C ALA A 86 -5.52 -1.53 -0.83
N ASN A 87 -6.07 -1.14 0.33
CA ASN A 87 -7.41 -0.57 0.43
C ASN A 87 -7.53 0.76 -0.32
N PHE A 88 -6.52 1.61 -0.20
CA PHE A 88 -6.46 2.89 -0.92
C PHE A 88 -6.50 2.69 -2.43
N CYS A 89 -5.70 1.76 -2.97
CA CYS A 89 -5.67 1.48 -4.40
C CYS A 89 -7.02 0.97 -4.92
N VAL A 90 -7.73 0.16 -4.14
CA VAL A 90 -9.10 -0.29 -4.47
C VAL A 90 -10.07 0.89 -4.49
N ALA A 91 -10.06 1.74 -3.45
CA ALA A 91 -10.95 2.90 -3.39
C ALA A 91 -10.68 3.90 -4.53
N LEU A 92 -9.41 4.08 -4.90
CA LEU A 92 -9.00 4.86 -6.06
C LEU A 92 -9.56 4.27 -7.36
N ALA A 93 -9.41 2.96 -7.59
CA ALA A 93 -9.92 2.30 -8.78
C ALA A 93 -11.45 2.37 -8.86
N ASP A 94 -12.16 2.15 -7.74
CA ASP A 94 -13.62 2.30 -7.65
C ASP A 94 -14.04 3.72 -8.07
N LYS A 95 -13.30 4.75 -7.62
CA LYS A 95 -13.60 6.14 -7.97
C LYS A 95 -13.36 6.45 -9.44
N ILE A 96 -12.29 5.88 -10.02
CA ILE A 96 -12.02 6.00 -11.46
C ILE A 96 -13.12 5.28 -12.25
N CYS A 97 -13.57 4.09 -11.85
CA CYS A 97 -14.71 3.39 -12.44
C CYS A 97 -15.96 4.27 -12.46
N GLU A 98 -16.34 4.82 -11.30
CA GLU A 98 -17.48 5.72 -11.16
C GLU A 98 -17.38 6.91 -12.12
N ARG A 99 -16.21 7.56 -12.16
CA ARG A 99 -15.98 8.77 -12.97
C ARG A 99 -16.00 8.49 -14.47
N LEU A 100 -15.62 7.28 -14.88
CA LEU A 100 -15.62 6.84 -16.28
C LEU A 100 -16.90 6.09 -16.66
N GLU A 101 -17.86 5.96 -15.73
CA GLU A 101 -19.10 5.19 -15.91
C GLU A 101 -18.83 3.74 -16.35
N LYS A 102 -17.85 3.10 -15.71
CA LYS A 102 -17.46 1.71 -15.96
C LYS A 102 -17.71 0.83 -14.75
N GLU A 103 -18.11 -0.41 -15.00
CA GLU A 103 -18.21 -1.42 -13.94
C GLU A 103 -16.82 -1.83 -13.43
N GLU A 104 -15.88 -2.07 -14.35
CA GLU A 104 -14.51 -2.48 -14.03
C GLU A 104 -13.49 -1.78 -14.96
N LEU A 105 -12.28 -1.53 -14.43
CA LEU A 105 -11.17 -0.99 -15.23
C LEU A 105 -10.55 -2.09 -16.10
N PRO A 106 -10.10 -1.77 -17.33
CA PRO A 106 -9.48 -2.75 -18.20
C PRO A 106 -8.13 -3.21 -17.65
N ARG A 107 -7.70 -4.42 -18.02
CA ARG A 107 -6.38 -4.97 -17.64
C ARG A 107 -5.21 -4.03 -17.98
N ALA A 108 -5.32 -3.27 -19.06
CA ALA A 108 -4.33 -2.27 -19.45
C ALA A 108 -4.10 -1.21 -18.36
N PHE A 109 -5.16 -0.77 -17.65
CA PHE A 109 -5.02 0.16 -16.52
C PHE A 109 -4.17 -0.47 -15.42
N TYR A 110 -4.46 -1.71 -15.00
CA TYR A 110 -3.71 -2.37 -13.93
C TYR A 110 -2.25 -2.67 -14.31
N ASN A 111 -1.97 -2.91 -15.58
CA ASN A 111 -0.60 -3.03 -16.09
C ASN A 111 0.14 -1.68 -15.99
N SER A 112 -0.46 -0.59 -16.47
CA SER A 112 0.10 0.76 -16.36
C SER A 112 0.25 1.20 -14.91
N PHE A 113 -0.71 0.86 -14.04
CA PHE A 113 -0.63 1.12 -12.61
C PHE A 113 0.53 0.35 -11.98
N SER A 114 0.71 -0.93 -12.30
CA SER A 114 1.85 -1.69 -11.78
C SER A 114 3.20 -1.13 -12.26
N GLU A 115 3.29 -0.67 -13.50
CA GLU A 115 4.51 -0.03 -14.03
C GLU A 115 4.79 1.28 -13.29
N TYR A 116 3.77 2.13 -13.16
CA TYR A 116 3.82 3.39 -12.41
C TYR A 116 4.19 3.19 -10.94
N TYR A 117 3.61 2.17 -10.30
CA TYR A 117 3.91 1.80 -8.92
C TYR A 117 5.36 1.36 -8.76
N LYS A 118 5.87 0.47 -9.63
CA LYS A 118 7.20 -0.13 -9.50
C LYS A 118 8.34 0.79 -9.91
N LEU A 119 8.09 1.73 -10.83
CA LEU A 119 9.12 2.59 -11.39
C LEU A 119 8.99 4.05 -10.94
N GLY A 120 7.79 4.50 -10.58
CA GLY A 120 7.52 5.91 -10.36
C GLY A 120 7.62 6.74 -11.64
N GLU A 121 7.60 8.06 -11.49
CA GLU A 121 7.62 9.03 -12.60
C GLU A 121 8.97 9.22 -13.29
N ILE A 122 9.63 8.11 -13.65
CA ILE A 122 10.95 8.10 -14.31
C ILE A 122 10.93 8.66 -15.74
N ASN A 123 9.79 8.67 -16.42
CA ASN A 123 9.65 9.13 -17.81
C ASN A 123 8.32 9.86 -18.03
N GLN A 124 8.16 10.47 -19.22
CA GLN A 124 6.97 11.27 -19.53
C GLN A 124 5.68 10.45 -19.53
N LYS A 125 5.71 9.23 -20.11
CA LYS A 125 4.55 8.32 -20.12
C LYS A 125 4.00 8.09 -18.70
N LEU A 126 4.88 7.83 -17.73
CA LEU A 126 4.48 7.59 -16.34
C LEU A 126 4.04 8.86 -15.63
N LYS A 127 4.63 10.02 -15.95
CA LYS A 127 4.14 11.32 -15.47
C LYS A 127 2.73 11.62 -15.96
N ASP A 128 2.46 11.39 -17.24
CA ASP A 128 1.14 11.60 -17.84
C ASP A 128 0.10 10.67 -17.23
N PHE A 129 0.46 9.40 -17.01
CA PHE A 129 -0.40 8.44 -16.30
C PHE A 129 -0.67 8.86 -14.85
N GLY A 130 0.36 9.30 -14.12
CA GLY A 130 0.21 9.84 -12.76
C GLY A 130 -0.70 11.06 -12.70
N LEU A 131 -0.57 11.98 -13.67
CA LEU A 131 -1.45 13.15 -13.80
C LEU A 131 -2.90 12.74 -14.11
N TRP A 132 -3.08 11.75 -14.98
CA TRP A 132 -4.40 11.21 -15.31
C TRP A 132 -5.07 10.57 -14.10
N ILE A 133 -4.37 9.70 -13.34
CA ILE A 133 -4.88 9.12 -12.09
C ILE A 133 -5.24 10.21 -11.10
N PHE A 134 -4.36 11.20 -10.91
CA PHE A 134 -4.60 12.33 -10.01
C PHE A 134 -5.89 13.09 -10.38
N THR A 135 -6.14 13.28 -11.67
CA THR A 135 -7.29 14.04 -12.17
C THR A 135 -8.60 13.26 -12.03
N VAL A 136 -8.59 11.98 -12.38
CA VAL A 136 -9.80 11.14 -12.43
C VAL A 136 -10.12 10.51 -11.08
N GLY A 137 -9.10 10.26 -10.25
CA GLY A 137 -9.19 9.53 -8.98
C GLY A 137 -9.69 10.34 -7.78
N TYR A 138 -9.87 11.66 -7.91
CA TYR A 138 -10.33 12.51 -6.81
C TYR A 138 -11.60 11.94 -6.14
N PRO A 139 -11.63 11.80 -4.80
CA PRO A 139 -10.78 12.46 -3.80
C PRO A 139 -9.51 11.70 -3.39
N TYR A 140 -9.17 10.61 -4.07
CA TYR A 140 -7.99 9.80 -3.81
C TYR A 140 -6.84 10.22 -4.74
N GLU A 141 -5.70 10.59 -4.17
CA GLU A 141 -4.51 10.94 -4.95
C GLU A 141 -3.40 9.94 -4.66
N PHE A 142 -2.99 9.19 -5.68
CA PHE A 142 -1.81 8.33 -5.64
C PHE A 142 -0.70 8.99 -6.46
N LYS A 143 0.49 9.09 -5.86
CA LYS A 143 1.69 9.58 -6.55
C LYS A 143 2.84 8.63 -6.28
N SER A 144 3.55 8.22 -7.33
CA SER A 144 4.76 7.43 -7.23
C SER A 144 5.94 8.23 -7.77
N LEU A 145 6.84 8.65 -6.88
CA LEU A 145 8.03 9.42 -7.24
C LEU A 145 9.22 8.48 -7.43
N PRO A 146 10.07 8.71 -8.45
CA PRO A 146 11.27 7.90 -8.63
C PRO A 146 12.23 8.07 -7.44
N SER A 147 12.95 7.01 -7.12
CA SER A 147 13.98 6.94 -6.08
C SER A 147 15.04 5.92 -6.49
N GLU A 148 16.25 6.03 -5.95
CA GLU A 148 17.36 5.11 -6.23
C GLU A 148 17.11 3.67 -5.75
N GLU A 149 16.36 3.52 -4.65
CA GLU A 149 16.03 2.19 -4.10
C GLU A 149 14.71 1.68 -4.70
N GLU A 150 13.61 2.26 -4.24
CA GLU A 150 12.24 1.88 -4.58
C GLU A 150 11.40 3.17 -4.61
N PRO A 151 10.44 3.32 -5.54
CA PRO A 151 9.68 4.55 -5.67
C PRO A 151 9.01 4.99 -4.37
N ILE A 152 8.91 6.30 -4.15
CA ILE A 152 8.22 6.86 -3.00
C ILE A 152 6.73 6.93 -3.32
N HIS A 153 5.88 6.23 -2.57
CA HIS A 153 4.44 6.35 -2.75
C HIS A 153 3.87 7.36 -1.79
N ILE A 154 3.07 8.27 -2.32
CA ILE A 154 2.31 9.25 -1.55
C ILE A 154 0.85 8.97 -1.84
N LEU A 155 0.10 8.66 -0.78
CA LEU A 155 -1.31 8.34 -0.81
C LEU A 155 -2.05 9.41 -0.03
N ILE A 156 -2.97 10.11 -0.67
CA ILE A 156 -3.75 11.18 -0.04
C ILE A 156 -5.23 10.83 -0.19
N ASP A 157 -5.88 10.61 0.94
CA ASP A 157 -7.32 10.46 1.02
C ASP A 157 -7.92 11.77 1.53
N ARG A 158 -8.44 12.59 0.60
CA ARG A 158 -9.06 13.87 0.97
C ARG A 158 -10.43 13.71 1.63
N LYS A 159 -11.09 12.55 1.46
CA LYS A 159 -12.38 12.27 2.09
C LYS A 159 -12.21 12.10 3.59
N THR A 160 -11.18 11.37 4.01
CA THR A 160 -10.86 11.16 5.44
C THR A 160 -9.80 12.13 5.97
N LYS A 161 -9.25 13.00 5.11
CA LYS A 161 -8.14 13.93 5.40
C LYS A 161 -6.88 13.21 5.91
N ARG A 162 -6.68 11.97 5.47
CA ARG A 162 -5.52 11.15 5.81
C ARG A 162 -4.51 11.20 4.68
N PHE A 163 -3.24 11.04 5.03
CA PHE A 163 -2.21 10.74 4.04
C PHE A 163 -1.24 9.69 4.59
N GLN A 164 -0.63 8.96 3.66
CA GLN A 164 0.44 8.01 3.94
C GLN A 164 1.57 8.22 2.94
N ILE A 165 2.82 8.12 3.41
CA ILE A 165 4.02 8.08 2.55
C ILE A 165 4.78 6.80 2.82
N ASN A 166 5.01 6.02 1.77
CA ASN A 166 5.82 4.81 1.80
C ASN A 166 7.16 5.12 1.11
N PHE A 167 8.24 5.08 1.87
CA PHE A 167 9.58 5.43 1.43
C PHE A 167 10.59 4.35 1.81
N PHE A 168 11.44 3.91 0.89
CA PHE A 168 12.47 2.92 1.17
C PHE A 168 13.80 3.58 1.49
N ASN A 169 14.44 3.08 2.55
CA ASN A 169 15.80 3.44 2.91
C ASN A 169 16.54 2.20 3.40
N LYS A 170 17.69 1.91 2.78
CA LYS A 170 18.50 0.73 3.05
C LYS A 170 17.69 -0.57 3.01
N GLY A 171 16.75 -0.66 2.05
CA GLY A 171 15.91 -1.85 1.86
C GLY A 171 14.76 -2.02 2.86
N ILE A 172 14.57 -1.06 3.78
CA ILE A 172 13.45 -1.05 4.73
C ILE A 172 12.38 -0.06 4.26
N CYS A 173 11.12 -0.49 4.19
CA CYS A 173 9.99 0.39 3.91
C CYS A 173 9.60 1.14 5.18
N HIS A 174 9.79 2.46 5.18
CA HIS A 174 9.28 3.36 6.19
C HIS A 174 7.91 3.88 5.77
N VAL A 175 6.93 3.72 6.64
CA VAL A 175 5.55 4.18 6.45
C VAL A 175 5.31 5.39 7.36
N PHE A 176 4.94 6.52 6.75
CA PHE A 176 4.64 7.75 7.46
C PHE A 176 3.17 8.11 7.29
N ASN A 177 2.43 8.12 8.39
CA ASN A 177 1.02 8.46 8.41
C ASN A 177 0.83 9.88 8.96
N GLY A 178 -0.21 10.56 8.49
CA GLY A 178 -0.62 11.81 9.10
C GLY A 178 -1.96 12.32 8.57
N PHE A 179 -2.22 13.59 8.87
CA PHE A 179 -3.45 14.28 8.53
C PHE A 179 -3.20 15.55 7.72
N ILE A 180 -4.18 15.91 6.90
CA ILE A 180 -4.17 17.14 6.10
C ILE A 180 -5.01 18.19 6.83
N VAL A 181 -4.36 19.29 7.23
CA VAL A 181 -5.01 20.42 7.91
C VAL A 181 -4.66 21.70 7.16
N ASN A 182 -5.66 22.44 6.66
CA ASN A 182 -5.45 23.73 5.99
C ASN A 182 -4.33 23.72 4.91
N GLN A 183 -4.35 22.72 4.01
CA GLN A 183 -3.31 22.49 2.98
C GLN A 183 -1.88 22.28 3.50
N SER A 184 -1.73 22.07 4.81
CA SER A 184 -0.49 21.73 5.47
C SER A 184 -0.45 20.23 5.74
N LEU A 185 0.73 19.65 5.54
CA LEU A 185 1.00 18.24 5.78
C LEU A 185 1.86 18.12 7.03
N SER A 186 1.40 17.34 8.02
CA SER A 186 2.15 17.10 9.25
C SER A 186 2.53 15.62 9.36
N LEU A 187 3.83 15.35 9.36
CA LEU A 187 4.43 14.03 9.39
C LEU A 187 4.97 13.73 10.79
N HIS A 188 4.52 12.62 11.36
CA HIS A 188 5.07 12.08 12.60
C HIS A 188 5.92 10.85 12.27
N LEU A 189 7.24 11.03 12.33
CA LEU A 189 8.21 9.99 12.08
C LEU A 189 8.51 9.32 13.41
N LYS A 190 8.15 8.04 13.55
CA LYS A 190 8.61 7.24 14.70
C LYS A 190 10.15 7.20 14.64
N PRO A 191 10.84 7.25 15.79
CA PRO A 191 12.30 7.15 15.80
C PRO A 191 12.69 5.76 15.33
N SER A 192 12.97 5.61 14.04
CA SER A 192 13.63 4.43 13.50
C SER A 192 15.11 4.75 13.32
N VAL A 193 15.97 3.94 13.93
CA VAL A 193 17.42 4.02 13.76
C VAL A 193 17.75 3.95 12.27
N GLY A 194 18.46 4.96 11.76
CA GLY A 194 19.03 4.93 10.41
C GLY A 194 18.29 5.66 9.30
N ILE A 195 17.30 6.52 9.61
CA ILE A 195 16.72 7.41 8.58
C ILE A 195 17.79 8.41 8.11
N ASP A 196 17.98 8.48 6.79
CA ASP A 196 18.86 9.44 6.13
C ASP A 196 18.16 10.81 6.05
N PHE A 197 18.68 11.80 6.79
CA PHE A 197 18.12 13.15 6.84
C PHE A 197 18.20 13.89 5.50
N GLU A 198 19.21 13.63 4.67
CA GLU A 198 19.31 14.27 3.35
C GLU A 198 18.20 13.75 2.43
N LYS A 199 17.90 12.45 2.50
CA LYS A 199 16.76 11.86 1.78
C LYS A 199 15.42 12.39 2.30
N LEU A 200 15.26 12.55 3.62
CA LEU A 200 14.06 13.18 4.19
C LEU A 200 13.88 14.62 3.71
N GLU A 201 14.96 15.41 3.64
CA GLU A 201 14.87 16.78 3.16
C GLU A 201 14.54 16.84 1.66
N LYS A 202 15.13 15.97 0.83
CA LYS A 202 14.75 15.83 -0.58
C LYS A 202 13.27 15.46 -0.74
N LEU A 203 12.75 14.58 0.11
CA LEU A 203 11.32 14.26 0.16
C LEU A 203 10.50 15.50 0.55
N ARG A 204 10.92 16.26 1.58
CA ARG A 204 10.25 17.49 2.02
C ARG A 204 10.16 18.51 0.89
N GLN A 205 11.26 18.77 0.20
CA GLN A 205 11.32 19.70 -0.93
C GLN A 205 10.39 19.27 -2.08
N ASN A 206 10.27 17.96 -2.34
CA ASN A 206 9.33 17.45 -3.33
C ASN A 206 7.86 17.61 -2.90
N LEU A 207 7.56 17.44 -1.61
CA LEU A 207 6.22 17.66 -1.07
C LEU A 207 5.82 19.14 -1.06
N LEU A 208 6.76 20.05 -0.77
CA LEU A 208 6.53 21.50 -0.78
C LEU A 208 6.12 22.06 -2.16
N LYS A 209 6.43 21.34 -3.25
CA LYS A 209 5.91 21.67 -4.60
C LYS A 209 4.39 21.49 -4.72
N ARG A 210 3.75 20.86 -3.74
CA ARG A 210 2.34 20.43 -3.77
C ARG A 210 1.52 20.90 -2.58
N PHE A 211 2.16 21.10 -1.43
CA PHE A 211 1.53 21.55 -0.20
C PHE A 211 2.12 22.88 0.21
N GLN A 212 1.27 23.79 0.73
CA GLN A 212 1.72 25.10 1.18
C GLN A 212 2.74 24.98 2.31
N ASN A 213 2.53 24.04 3.23
CA ASN A 213 3.44 23.76 4.33
C ASN A 213 3.62 22.25 4.50
N VAL A 214 4.86 21.83 4.79
CA VAL A 214 5.21 20.43 5.10
C VAL A 214 6.02 20.41 6.38
N PHE A 215 5.40 19.94 7.46
CA PHE A 215 6.01 19.80 8.78
C PHE A 215 6.45 18.35 8.97
N MET A 216 7.73 18.13 9.29
CA MET A 216 8.28 16.80 9.59
C MET A 216 8.79 16.76 11.03
N LYS A 217 8.20 15.89 11.86
CA LYS A 217 8.64 15.65 13.24
C LYS A 217 9.31 14.27 13.35
N VAL A 218 10.57 14.21 13.79
CA VAL A 218 11.29 12.96 14.08
C VAL A 218 11.33 12.69 15.59
N GLY A 219 10.67 11.62 16.04
CA GLY A 219 10.64 11.24 17.45
C GLY A 219 9.83 12.19 18.35
N ASP A 220 10.03 12.07 19.67
CA ASP A 220 9.39 12.93 20.69
C ASP A 220 10.13 14.26 20.90
N VAL A 221 11.30 14.42 20.29
CA VAL A 221 12.06 15.67 20.37
C VAL A 221 11.40 16.69 19.45
N ASN A 222 11.12 17.88 19.99
CA ASN A 222 10.65 19.05 19.24
C ASN A 222 11.75 19.59 18.30
N GLY A 223 12.30 18.75 17.43
CA GLY A 223 13.04 19.19 16.26
C GLY A 223 12.04 19.52 15.16
N LEU A 224 11.42 20.70 15.26
CA LEU A 224 10.77 21.31 14.10
C LEU A 224 11.87 21.58 13.08
N LEU A 225 11.95 20.76 12.04
CA LEU A 225 12.54 21.20 10.78
C LEU A 225 11.51 22.16 10.17
N ALA A 226 11.62 23.44 10.54
CA ALA A 226 10.90 24.53 9.89
C ALA A 226 11.49 24.77 8.50
#